data_AF-A0A8X7U018-F1
#
_entry.id   AF-A0A8X7U018-F1
#
_cell.length_a   1.000
_cell.length_b   1.000
_cell.length_c   1.000
_cell.angle_alpha   90.00
_cell.angle_beta   90.00
_cell.angle_gamma   90.00
#
_symmetry.space_group_name_H-M   'P 1'
#
loop_
_entity.id
_entity.type
_entity.pdbx_description
1 polymer ?
#
loop_
_entity_poly.entity_id
_entity_poly.type
_entity_poly.pdbx_seq_one_letter_code
_entity_poly.pdbx_strand_id
1 'polypeptide(L)'
;MEEAIREASKQVSEEFKTLVNAQDLNSLRHLQHLILGRLQDSNAVLSHYNDFAENCFADVSLEFSRNTRLLKSMKADLDYIFLKLRSIKSKILATYPDAFPDESTSDAFDRRPDLELPQ
;
A
#
# COMPACT_ATOMS: atom_id res chain seq x y z
N MET A 1 37.13 -47.22 -54.24
CA MET A 1 37.49 -46.50 -53.00
C MET A 1 36.73 -45.19 -52.90
N GLU A 2 36.75 -44.33 -53.93
CA GLU A 2 35.93 -43.09 -53.97
C GLU A 2 34.43 -43.32 -53.76
N GLU A 3 33.87 -44.36 -54.38
CA GLU A 3 32.43 -44.66 -54.26
C GLU A 3 32.01 -45.06 -52.85
N ALA A 4 32.87 -45.80 -52.13
CA ALA A 4 32.66 -46.15 -50.72
C ALA A 4 32.76 -44.94 -49.79
N ILE A 5 33.68 -44.01 -50.07
CA ILE A 5 33.81 -42.74 -49.33
C ILE A 5 32.57 -41.87 -49.56
N ARG A 6 32.06 -41.80 -50.80
CA ARG A 6 30.87 -41.04 -51.15
C ARG A 6 29.62 -41.59 -50.45
N GLU A 7 29.45 -42.90 -50.41
CA GLU A 7 28.27 -43.49 -49.77
C GLU A 7 28.35 -43.38 -48.24
N ALA A 8 29.55 -43.52 -47.64
CA ALA A 8 29.77 -43.24 -46.22
C ALA A 8 29.49 -41.77 -45.87
N SER A 9 29.92 -40.83 -46.71
CA SER A 9 29.66 -39.40 -46.51
C SER A 9 28.17 -39.06 -46.61
N LYS A 10 27.44 -39.71 -47.52
CA LYS A 10 25.99 -39.59 -47.65
C LYS A 10 25.27 -40.14 -46.42
N GLN A 11 25.67 -41.31 -45.92
CA GLN A 11 25.08 -41.90 -44.73
C GLN A 11 25.31 -41.04 -43.48
N VAL A 12 26.53 -40.51 -43.30
CA VAL A 12 26.82 -39.56 -42.21
C VAL A 12 25.97 -38.29 -42.35
N SER A 13 25.78 -37.77 -43.56
CA SER A 13 24.92 -36.60 -43.79
C SER A 13 23.45 -36.87 -43.48
N GLU A 14 22.94 -38.09 -43.68
CA GLU A 14 21.57 -38.45 -43.34
C GLU A 14 21.38 -38.55 -41.82
N GLU A 15 22.29 -39.23 -41.12
CA GLU A 15 22.31 -39.29 -39.66
C GLU A 15 22.46 -37.89 -39.04
N PHE A 16 23.24 -37.01 -39.66
CA PHE A 16 23.38 -35.64 -39.17
C PHE A 16 22.07 -34.84 -39.26
N LYS A 17 21.19 -35.16 -40.23
CA LYS A 17 19.88 -34.52 -40.37
C LYS A 17 18.85 -35.01 -39.34
N THR A 18 19.04 -36.21 -38.78
CA THR A 18 18.15 -36.75 -37.74
C THR A 18 18.48 -36.23 -36.35
N LEU A 19 19.70 -35.71 -36.13
CA LEU A 19 20.14 -35.14 -34.84
C LEU A 19 19.30 -33.96 -34.37
N VAL A 20 18.61 -33.26 -35.27
CA VAL A 20 17.78 -32.10 -34.95
C VAL A 20 16.37 -32.32 -35.47
N ASN A 21 15.43 -32.50 -34.54
CA ASN A 21 14.02 -32.57 -34.88
C ASN A 21 13.48 -31.15 -35.18
N ALA A 22 13.25 -30.86 -36.46
CA ALA A 22 12.70 -29.58 -36.91
C ALA A 22 11.29 -29.30 -36.35
N GLN A 23 10.49 -30.33 -36.08
CA GLN A 23 9.17 -30.17 -35.47
C GLN A 23 9.27 -29.72 -34.00
N ASP A 24 10.21 -30.29 -33.25
CA ASP A 24 10.45 -29.91 -31.86
C ASP A 24 10.99 -28.47 -31.78
N LEU A 25 11.91 -28.09 -32.67
CA LEU A 25 12.39 -26.70 -32.77
C LEU A 25 11.27 -25.70 -33.08
N ASN A 26 10.36 -26.04 -34.01
CA ASN A 26 9.22 -25.19 -34.32
C ASN A 26 8.23 -25.10 -33.14
N SER A 27 8.01 -26.20 -32.43
CA SER A 27 7.16 -26.26 -31.24
C SER A 27 7.76 -25.42 -30.11
N LEU A 28 9.06 -25.52 -29.88
CA LEU A 28 9.80 -24.70 -28.91
C LEU A 28 9.68 -23.21 -29.25
N ARG A 29 9.89 -22.85 -30.52
CA ARG A 29 9.73 -21.46 -30.99
C ARG A 29 8.31 -20.94 -30.76
N HIS A 30 7.29 -21.76 -31.00
CA HIS A 30 5.89 -21.39 -30.77
C HIS A 30 5.61 -21.17 -29.28
N LEU A 31 6.07 -22.08 -28.42
CA LEU A 31 5.98 -21.96 -26.97
C LEU A 31 6.68 -20.69 -26.47
N GLN A 32 7.87 -20.37 -26.99
CA GLN A 32 8.58 -19.14 -26.65
C GLN A 32 7.80 -17.88 -27.01
N HIS A 33 7.15 -17.83 -28.18
CA HIS A 33 6.29 -16.70 -28.56
C HIS A 33 5.06 -16.58 -27.65
N LEU A 34 4.46 -17.71 -27.27
CA LEU A 34 3.31 -17.72 -26.35
C LEU A 34 3.71 -17.24 -24.95
N ILE A 35 4.87 -17.69 -24.45
CA ILE A 35 5.43 -17.22 -23.17
C ILE A 35 5.73 -15.72 -23.25
N LEU A 36 6.37 -15.26 -24.32
CA LEU A 36 6.69 -13.85 -24.53
C LEU A 36 5.43 -12.98 -24.52
N GLY A 37 4.39 -13.37 -25.27
CA GLY A 37 3.12 -12.64 -25.31
C GLY A 37 2.47 -12.55 -23.93
N ARG A 38 2.41 -13.66 -23.19
CA ARG A 38 1.86 -13.66 -21.82
C ARG A 38 2.66 -12.78 -20.86
N LEU A 39 3.98 -12.75 -20.99
CA LEU A 39 4.84 -11.88 -20.16
C LEU A 39 4.63 -10.40 -20.53
N GLN A 40 4.46 -10.09 -21.81
CA GLN A 40 4.15 -8.73 -22.27
C GLN A 40 2.78 -8.26 -21.74
N ASP A 41 1.76 -9.10 -21.85
CA ASP A 41 0.42 -8.82 -21.33
C ASP A 41 0.45 -8.60 -19.81
N SER A 42 1.14 -9.47 -19.08
CA SER A 42 1.30 -9.34 -17.63
C SER A 42 2.03 -8.06 -17.25
N ASN A 43 3.07 -7.68 -18.00
CA ASN A 43 3.83 -6.47 -17.73
C ASN A 43 2.99 -5.21 -18.00
N ALA A 44 2.15 -5.21 -19.03
CA ALA A 44 1.23 -4.12 -19.31
C ALA A 44 0.21 -3.94 -18.16
N VAL A 45 -0.36 -5.03 -17.66
CA VAL A 45 -1.28 -5.00 -16.51
C VAL A 45 -0.58 -4.48 -15.25
N LEU A 46 0.65 -4.95 -14.97
CA LEU A 46 1.41 -4.49 -13.81
C LEU A 46 1.79 -3.02 -13.91
N SER A 47 2.13 -2.53 -15.10
CA SER A 47 2.45 -1.11 -15.32
C SER A 47 1.22 -0.24 -15.01
N HIS A 48 0.06 -0.61 -15.55
CA HIS A 48 -1.20 0.10 -15.27
C HIS A 48 -1.57 0.03 -13.77
N TYR A 49 -1.34 -1.13 -13.12
CA TYR A 49 -1.57 -1.26 -11.69
C TYR A 49 -0.65 -0.35 -10.87
N ASN A 50 0.64 -0.26 -11.22
CA ASN A 50 1.59 0.60 -10.55
C ASN A 50 1.16 2.07 -10.66
N ASP A 51 0.78 2.52 -11.86
CA ASP A 51 0.30 3.89 -12.09
C ASP A 51 -0.97 4.17 -11.25
N PHE A 52 -1.91 3.23 -11.22
CA PHE A 52 -3.12 3.34 -10.41
C PHE A 52 -2.82 3.40 -8.91
N ALA A 53 -1.93 2.51 -8.43
CA ALA A 53 -1.56 2.43 -7.03
C ALA A 53 -0.85 3.70 -6.56
N GLU A 54 0.03 4.27 -7.40
CA GLU A 54 0.71 5.53 -7.12
C GLU A 54 -0.29 6.69 -7.00
N ASN A 55 -1.23 6.81 -7.93
CA ASN A 55 -2.27 7.84 -7.89
C ASN A 55 -3.16 7.71 -6.64
N CYS A 56 -3.62 6.49 -6.34
CA CYS A 56 -4.43 6.22 -5.15
C CYS A 56 -3.66 6.57 -3.87
N PHE A 57 -2.37 6.23 -3.80
CA PHE A 57 -1.53 6.57 -2.66
C PHE A 57 -1.35 8.09 -2.51
N ALA A 58 -1.11 8.81 -3.62
CA ALA A 58 -0.94 10.26 -3.60
C ALA A 58 -2.19 10.97 -3.04
N ASP A 59 -3.38 10.58 -3.49
CA ASP A 59 -4.66 11.14 -3.03
C ASP A 59 -4.87 10.88 -1.53
N VAL A 60 -4.70 9.63 -1.09
CA VAL A 60 -4.93 9.24 0.30
C VAL A 60 -3.88 9.86 1.24
N SER A 61 -2.62 9.90 0.84
CA SER A 61 -1.52 10.47 1.63
C SER A 61 -1.70 11.98 1.88
N LEU A 62 -2.19 12.71 0.87
CA LEU A 62 -2.50 14.12 0.99
C LEU A 62 -3.62 14.36 2.01
N GLU A 63 -4.70 13.58 1.93
CA GLU A 63 -5.83 13.67 2.85
C GLU A 63 -5.43 13.35 4.30
N PHE A 64 -4.63 12.29 4.52
CA PHE A 64 -4.09 11.98 5.84
C PHE A 64 -3.21 13.10 6.40
N SER A 65 -2.37 13.69 5.55
CA SER A 65 -1.51 14.81 5.93
C SER A 65 -2.34 16.03 6.34
N ARG A 66 -3.40 16.34 5.60
CA ARG A 66 -4.34 17.42 5.91
C ARG A 66 -5.06 17.18 7.23
N ASN A 67 -5.62 15.98 7.41
CA ASN A 67 -6.38 15.62 8.61
C ASN A 67 -5.48 15.62 9.86
N THR A 68 -4.24 15.15 9.73
CA THR A 68 -3.26 15.18 10.82
C THR A 68 -2.92 16.61 11.24
N ARG A 69 -2.80 17.55 10.29
CA ARG A 69 -2.58 18.97 10.59
C ARG A 69 -3.79 19.58 11.30
N LEU A 70 -5.00 19.27 10.84
CA LEU A 70 -6.24 19.73 11.47
C LEU A 70 -6.34 19.24 12.92
N LEU A 71 -6.13 17.95 13.16
CA LEU A 71 -6.16 17.38 14.51
C LEU A 71 -5.12 18.01 15.45
N LYS A 72 -3.92 18.32 14.94
CA LYS A 72 -2.90 19.04 15.72
C LYS A 72 -3.35 20.46 16.09
N SER A 73 -4.00 21.17 15.16
CA SER A 73 -4.57 22.49 15.43
C SER A 73 -5.66 22.41 16.50
N MET A 74 -6.62 21.50 16.33
CA MET A 74 -7.71 21.30 17.28
C MET A 74 -7.20 20.95 18.69
N LYS A 75 -6.15 20.12 18.77
CA LYS A 75 -5.49 19.83 20.05
C LYS A 75 -4.91 21.10 20.69
N ALA A 76 -4.19 21.91 19.92
CA ALA A 76 -3.61 23.15 20.44
C ALA A 76 -4.69 24.13 20.94
N ASP A 77 -5.81 24.22 20.22
CA ASP A 77 -6.96 25.02 20.62
C ASP A 77 -7.56 24.52 21.94
N LEU A 78 -7.72 23.20 22.09
CA LEU A 78 -8.19 22.59 23.34
C LEU A 78 -7.23 22.83 24.50
N ASP A 79 -5.93 22.66 24.28
CA ASP A 79 -4.90 22.95 25.29
C ASP A 79 -4.99 24.42 25.77
N TYR A 80 -5.21 25.35 24.83
CA TYR A 80 -5.40 26.75 25.13
C TYR A 80 -6.70 27.02 25.92
N ILE A 81 -7.81 26.41 25.52
CA ILE A 81 -9.09 26.53 26.23
C ILE A 81 -8.95 26.03 27.67
N PHE A 82 -8.36 24.84 27.89
CA PHE A 82 -8.15 24.31 29.24
C PHE A 82 -7.23 25.18 30.08
N LEU A 83 -6.18 25.75 29.48
CA LEU A 83 -5.32 26.71 30.16
C LEU A 83 -6.10 27.96 30.61
N LYS A 84 -6.94 28.52 29.73
CA LYS A 84 -7.79 29.67 30.05
C LYS A 84 -8.80 29.35 31.14
N LEU A 85 -9.49 28.21 31.05
CA LEU A 85 -10.44 27.76 32.07
C LEU A 85 -9.77 27.62 33.44
N ARG A 86 -8.60 26.98 33.50
CA ARG A 86 -7.83 26.86 34.75
C ARG A 86 -7.44 28.22 35.31
N SER A 87 -6.96 29.13 34.46
CA SER A 87 -6.60 30.49 34.86
C SER A 87 -7.80 31.28 35.41
N ILE A 88 -8.96 31.19 34.76
CA ILE A 88 -10.20 31.83 35.21
C ILE A 88 -10.66 31.23 36.54
N LYS A 89 -10.68 29.89 36.66
CA LYS A 89 -11.02 29.19 37.91
C LYS A 89 -10.14 29.66 39.07
N SER A 90 -8.81 29.73 38.87
CA SER A 90 -7.87 30.21 39.89
C SER A 90 -8.13 31.66 40.31
N LYS A 91 -8.45 32.55 39.35
CA LYS A 91 -8.78 33.96 39.66
C LYS A 91 -10.07 34.09 40.46
N ILE A 92 -11.09 33.31 40.11
CA ILE A 92 -12.36 33.28 40.83
C ILE A 92 -12.12 32.78 42.26
N LEU A 93 -11.42 31.65 42.44
CA LEU A 93 -11.10 31.08 43.75
C LEU A 93 -10.32 32.07 44.64
N ALA A 94 -9.39 32.84 44.06
CA ALA A 94 -8.64 33.86 44.79
C ALA A 94 -9.52 35.04 45.25
N THR A 95 -10.61 35.34 44.53
CA THR A 95 -11.52 36.45 44.84
C THR A 95 -12.68 35.98 45.74
N TYR A 96 -13.14 34.75 45.55
CA TYR A 96 -14.29 34.12 46.19
C TYR A 96 -13.90 32.68 46.58
N PRO A 97 -13.34 32.46 47.79
CA PRO A 97 -12.83 31.16 48.21
C PRO A 97 -13.88 30.05 48.28
N ASP A 98 -15.15 30.44 48.42
CA ASP A 98 -16.33 29.59 48.53
C ASP A 98 -17.05 29.35 47.19
N ALA A 99 -16.53 29.87 46.08
CA ALA A 99 -17.16 29.78 44.76
C ALA A 99 -17.20 28.36 44.15
N PHE A 100 -16.37 27.43 44.63
CA PHE A 100 -16.31 26.06 44.15
C PHE A 100 -16.44 25.09 45.33
N PRO A 101 -17.63 24.53 45.61
CA PRO A 101 -17.81 23.50 46.63
C PRO A 101 -17.08 22.21 46.23
N ASP A 102 -16.72 21.37 47.22
CA ASP A 102 -15.93 20.14 47.02
C ASP A 102 -16.53 19.23 45.92
N GLU A 103 -15.65 18.65 45.11
CA GLU A 103 -15.94 17.84 43.90
C GLU A 103 -16.78 16.56 44.16
N SER A 104 -17.13 16.28 45.41
CA SER A 104 -18.02 15.17 45.81
C SER A 104 -19.48 15.35 45.39
N THR A 105 -19.84 16.46 44.71
CA THR A 105 -21.20 16.73 44.23
C THR A 105 -21.34 16.92 42.72
N SER A 106 -20.26 16.90 41.94
CA SER A 106 -20.36 17.10 40.48
C SER A 106 -20.48 15.76 39.75
N ASP A 107 -21.72 15.41 39.42
CA ASP A 107 -22.14 14.40 38.43
C ASP A 107 -21.70 14.77 36.98
N ALA A 108 -20.49 15.34 36.82
CA ALA A 108 -19.99 15.92 35.57
C ALA A 108 -19.26 14.89 34.69
N PHE A 109 -19.73 13.63 34.69
CA PHE A 109 -19.34 12.68 33.66
C PHE A 109 -20.12 12.99 32.38
N ASP A 110 -19.43 12.94 31.25
CA ASP A 110 -20.00 13.09 29.92
C ASP A 110 -21.03 11.97 29.68
N ARG A 111 -22.32 12.33 29.62
CA ARG A 111 -23.47 11.40 29.53
C ARG A 111 -23.88 11.08 28.10
N ARG A 112 -23.00 11.27 27.13
CA ARG A 112 -23.31 10.87 25.75
C ARG A 112 -23.48 9.34 25.68
N PRO A 113 -24.56 8.84 25.05
CA PRO A 113 -24.92 7.41 25.10
C PRO A 113 -23.92 6.47 24.40
N ASP A 114 -23.01 7.02 23.59
CA ASP A 114 -21.95 6.32 22.85
C ASP A 114 -20.59 6.28 23.57
N LEU A 115 -20.49 6.81 24.79
CA LEU A 115 -19.23 6.87 25.52
C LEU A 115 -19.01 5.58 26.34
N GLU A 116 -18.11 4.71 25.87
CA GLU A 116 -17.61 3.57 26.64
C GLU A 116 -16.91 4.08 27.90
N LEU A 117 -17.50 3.78 29.07
CA LEU A 117 -16.90 4.12 30.36
C LEU A 117 -15.78 3.13 30.67
N PRO A 118 -14.57 3.58 31.07
CA PRO A 118 -13.51 2.67 31.49
C PRO A 118 -13.98 1.80 32.67
N GLN A 119 -13.77 0.48 32.57
CA GLN A 119 -14.00 -0.48 33.66
C GLN A 119 -12.99 -0.32 34.79
#